data_AF-M1RDW9-F1
#
_entry.id   AF-M1RDW9-F1
#
_cell.length_a   1.000
_cell.length_b   1.000
_cell.length_c   1.000
_cell.angle_alpha   90.00
_cell.angle_beta   90.00
_cell.angle_gamma   90.00
#
_symmetry.space_group_name_H-M   'P 1'
#
loop_
_entity.id
_entity.type
_entity.pdbx_description
1 polymer ?
#
loop_
_entity_poly.entity_id
_entity_poly.type
_entity_poly.pdbx_seq_one_letter_code
_entity_poly.pdbx_strand_id
1 'polypeptide(L)'
;MIIFKNLPSVDEPRLYMSSERTYLTYLKFILLAFGSGIVAKRLEIYFFYTGFYKLAIFFGELHTILIWPSLLALLFLAVKFYLDIKYIQGGQKVSQKEVIDPRIYMAAERTFLAWIRTAIGLIAFGFVVEKFDFFLKQLSIMLHTKINVNGHFEGMGFIFIFFGISTLVIGGLNFIKTIDDINKGTYKTHKALYIAYGLIIFVCMIILASMLIGVNL
;
A
#
# COMPACT_ATOMS: atom_id res chain seq x y z
N MET A 1 13.17 14.16 -2.89
CA MET A 1 12.76 14.83 -4.15
C MET A 1 11.86 16.06 -3.83
N ILE A 2 12.37 17.01 -3.04
CA ILE A 2 11.73 18.31 -2.73
C ILE A 2 12.67 19.49 -3.08
N ILE A 3 13.84 19.21 -3.66
CA ILE A 3 14.91 20.20 -3.86
C ILE A 3 14.79 20.94 -5.21
N PHE A 4 13.86 20.57 -6.09
CA PHE A 4 13.79 21.13 -7.45
C PHE A 4 12.54 21.97 -7.71
N LYS A 5 12.40 23.08 -6.98
CA LYS A 5 11.40 24.12 -7.30
C LYS A 5 11.71 24.90 -8.60
N ASN A 6 12.86 24.63 -9.22
CA ASN A 6 13.40 25.38 -10.37
C ASN A 6 13.43 24.60 -11.70
N LEU A 7 12.86 23.39 -11.77
CA LEU A 7 12.77 22.67 -13.04
C LEU A 7 11.45 23.04 -13.75
N PRO A 8 11.46 23.30 -15.07
CA PRO A 8 10.22 23.44 -15.82
C PRO A 8 9.44 22.12 -15.77
N SER A 9 8.19 22.15 -15.29
CA SER A 9 7.33 20.97 -15.29
C SER A 9 6.67 20.78 -16.65
N VAL A 10 6.51 19.52 -17.02
CA VAL A 10 5.98 19.10 -18.32
C VAL A 10 4.87 18.08 -18.07
N ASP A 11 3.71 18.28 -18.68
CA ASP A 11 2.56 17.38 -18.60
C ASP A 11 2.79 16.19 -19.57
N GLU A 12 3.73 15.31 -19.21
CA GLU A 12 4.13 14.13 -19.99
C GLU A 12 3.56 12.83 -19.36
N PRO A 13 2.92 11.96 -20.15
CA PRO A 13 2.42 10.65 -19.70
C PRO A 13 3.46 9.79 -18.96
N ARG A 14 4.72 9.85 -19.40
CA ARG A 14 5.82 9.03 -18.86
C ARG A 14 6.20 9.44 -17.44
N LEU A 15 6.07 10.71 -17.09
CA LEU A 15 6.32 11.21 -15.73
C LEU A 15 5.30 10.67 -14.75
N TYR A 16 4.02 10.65 -15.14
CA TYR A 16 2.96 10.05 -14.33
C TYR A 16 3.16 8.54 -14.12
N MET A 17 3.47 7.80 -15.18
CA MET A 17 3.74 6.35 -15.04
C MET A 17 5.00 6.06 -14.21
N SER A 18 6.02 6.92 -14.28
CA SER A 18 7.23 6.78 -13.48
C SER A 18 6.97 7.08 -11.99
N SER A 19 6.20 8.13 -11.70
CA SER A 19 5.80 8.45 -10.34
C SER A 19 4.94 7.34 -9.76
N GLU A 20 3.92 6.84 -10.49
CA GLU A 20 3.09 5.70 -10.07
C GLU A 20 3.92 4.50 -9.58
N ARG A 21 4.90 4.04 -10.37
CA ARG A 21 5.78 2.92 -9.98
C ARG A 21 6.57 3.20 -8.69
N THR A 22 7.03 4.44 -8.54
CA THR A 22 7.79 4.86 -7.37
C THR A 22 6.92 4.85 -6.12
N TYR A 23 5.73 5.44 -6.21
CA TYR A 23 4.75 5.48 -5.12
C TYR A 23 4.20 4.10 -4.76
N LEU A 24 3.97 3.24 -5.74
CA LEU A 24 3.65 1.82 -5.53
C LEU A 24 4.70 1.08 -4.72
N THR A 25 5.98 1.35 -5.01
CA THR A 25 7.09 0.72 -4.32
C THR A 25 7.13 1.17 -2.86
N TYR A 26 6.97 2.47 -2.61
CA TYR A 26 6.87 3.01 -1.24
C TYR A 26 5.65 2.48 -0.50
N LEU A 27 4.49 2.43 -1.14
CA LEU A 27 3.27 1.88 -0.57
C LEU A 27 3.47 0.42 -0.16
N LYS A 28 4.03 -0.41 -1.05
CA LYS A 28 4.36 -1.81 -0.75
C LYS A 28 5.28 -1.92 0.48
N PHE A 29 6.34 -1.11 0.54
CA PHE A 29 7.28 -1.15 1.65
C PHE A 29 6.63 -0.76 2.98
N ILE A 30 5.86 0.34 2.99
CA ILE A 30 5.16 0.83 4.18
C ILE A 30 4.11 -0.19 4.66
N LEU A 31 3.33 -0.76 3.74
CA LEU A 31 2.31 -1.74 4.09
C LEU A 31 2.93 -3.06 4.60
N LEU A 32 4.06 -3.48 4.04
CA LEU A 32 4.79 -4.65 4.56
C LEU A 32 5.37 -4.38 5.96
N ALA A 33 5.93 -3.19 6.20
CA ALA A 33 6.44 -2.80 7.51
C ALA A 33 5.32 -2.70 8.57
N PHE A 34 4.18 -2.11 8.20
CA PHE A 34 3.01 -2.07 9.07
C PHE A 34 2.49 -3.49 9.36
N GLY A 35 2.36 -4.29 8.31
CA GLY A 35 1.89 -5.66 8.40
C GLY A 35 2.79 -6.55 9.26
N SER A 36 4.11 -6.43 9.14
CA SER A 36 5.05 -7.14 10.01
C SER A 36 4.98 -6.65 11.45
N GLY A 37 4.62 -5.39 11.69
CA GLY A 37 4.27 -4.87 13.01
C GLY A 37 3.05 -5.59 13.62
N ILE A 38 2.01 -5.86 12.83
CA ILE A 38 0.85 -6.65 13.28
C ILE A 38 1.29 -8.07 13.68
N VAL A 39 2.09 -8.74 12.83
CA VAL A 39 2.60 -10.08 13.11
C VAL A 39 3.49 -10.08 14.36
N ALA A 40 4.31 -9.05 14.55
CA ALA A 40 5.13 -8.89 15.75
C ALA A 40 4.27 -8.87 17.02
N LYS A 41 3.11 -8.19 17.02
CA LYS A 41 2.19 -8.21 18.16
C LYS A 41 1.65 -9.61 18.45
N ARG A 42 1.37 -10.40 17.41
CA ARG A 42 0.95 -11.80 17.57
C ARG A 42 2.04 -12.68 18.15
N LEU A 43 3.29 -12.45 17.75
CA LEU A 43 4.45 -13.13 18.28
C LEU A 43 4.71 -12.74 19.75
N GLU A 44 4.54 -11.49 20.13
CA GLU A 44 4.60 -11.07 21.54
C GLU A 44 3.63 -11.91 22.40
N ILE A 45 2.37 -12.02 21.98
CA ILE A 45 1.35 -12.83 22.67
C ILE A 45 1.81 -14.29 22.75
N TYR A 46 2.23 -14.87 21.63
CA TYR A 46 2.72 -16.25 21.58
C TYR A 46 3.86 -16.51 22.59
N PHE A 47 4.88 -15.65 22.60
CA PHE A 47 6.04 -15.80 23.48
C PHE A 47 5.72 -15.53 24.95
N PHE A 48 4.78 -14.64 25.22
CA PHE A 48 4.29 -14.39 26.57
C PHE A 48 3.66 -15.65 27.19
N TYR A 49 2.78 -16.33 26.43
CA TYR A 49 2.09 -17.54 26.92
C TYR A 49 2.96 -18.80 26.92
N THR A 50 4.02 -18.85 26.11
CA THR A 50 5.00 -19.96 26.11
C THR A 50 6.12 -19.80 27.15
N GLY A 51 6.11 -18.71 27.93
CA GLY A 51 7.08 -18.45 29.01
C GLY A 51 8.39 -17.79 28.58
N PHE A 52 8.53 -17.38 27.31
CA PHE A 52 9.71 -16.69 26.77
C PHE A 52 9.58 -15.16 26.86
N TYR A 53 9.54 -14.64 28.09
CA TYR A 53 9.25 -13.22 28.34
C TYR A 53 10.20 -12.22 27.66
N LYS A 54 11.50 -12.54 27.56
CA LYS A 54 12.48 -11.65 26.87
C LYS A 54 12.14 -11.47 25.38
N LEU A 55 11.74 -12.55 24.71
CA LEU A 55 11.33 -12.50 23.31
C LEU A 55 9.99 -11.75 23.17
N ALA A 56 9.06 -11.94 24.11
CA ALA A 56 7.79 -11.22 24.10
C ALA A 56 8.01 -9.69 24.12
N ILE A 57 8.86 -9.20 25.03
CA ILE A 57 9.21 -7.77 25.13
C ILE A 57 9.81 -7.26 23.81
N PHE A 58 10.79 -7.98 23.25
CA PHE A 58 11.41 -7.63 21.97
C PHE A 58 10.37 -7.46 20.84
N PHE A 59 9.42 -8.39 20.73
CA PHE A 59 8.39 -8.31 19.70
C PHE A 59 7.37 -7.18 19.93
N GLY A 60 7.10 -6.80 21.19
CA GLY A 60 6.28 -5.64 21.53
C GLY A 60 6.97 -4.30 21.19
N GLU A 61 8.26 -4.19 21.44
CA GLU A 61 9.06 -3.04 20.99
C GLU A 61 9.11 -2.97 19.47
N LEU A 62 9.34 -4.10 18.81
CA LEU A 62 9.37 -4.21 17.35
C LEU A 62 8.03 -3.76 16.74
N HIS A 63 6.90 -4.18 17.32
CA HIS A 63 5.57 -3.72 16.89
C HIS A 63 5.45 -2.19 16.93
N THR A 64 5.86 -1.58 18.03
CA THR A 64 5.79 -0.12 18.21
C THR A 64 6.68 0.62 17.22
N ILE A 65 7.92 0.13 17.02
CA ILE A 65 8.91 0.70 16.09
C ILE A 65 8.45 0.57 14.64
N LEU A 66 7.73 -0.49 14.28
CA LEU A 66 7.29 -0.69 12.90
C LEU A 66 6.03 0.10 12.58
N ILE A 67 5.07 0.18 13.50
CA ILE A 67 3.77 0.75 13.17
C ILE A 67 3.78 2.28 13.11
N TRP A 68 4.27 2.96 14.16
CA TRP A 68 4.19 4.42 14.23
C TRP A 68 4.89 5.12 13.05
N PRO A 69 6.13 4.73 12.68
CA PRO A 69 6.78 5.29 11.50
C PRO A 69 6.08 4.93 10.20
N SER A 70 5.50 3.72 10.09
CA SER A 70 4.75 3.33 8.89
C SER A 70 3.50 4.18 8.70
N LEU A 71 2.77 4.48 9.77
CA LEU A 71 1.56 5.30 9.74
C LEU A 71 1.89 6.75 9.35
N LEU A 72 2.97 7.31 9.93
CA LEU A 72 3.48 8.63 9.58
C LEU A 72 4.00 8.68 8.14
N ALA A 73 4.74 7.65 7.71
CA ALA A 73 5.26 7.55 6.35
C ALA A 73 4.13 7.45 5.32
N LEU A 74 3.04 6.74 5.65
CA LEU A 74 1.87 6.63 4.78
C LEU A 74 1.16 7.98 4.60
N LEU A 75 1.03 8.76 5.68
CA LEU A 75 0.51 10.13 5.62
C LEU A 75 1.40 11.02 4.74
N PHE A 76 2.72 10.99 4.98
CA PHE A 76 3.68 11.75 4.19
C PHE A 76 3.64 11.35 2.70
N LEU A 77 3.51 10.05 2.43
CA LEU A 77 3.37 9.51 1.07
C LEU A 77 2.14 10.07 0.37
N ALA A 78 0.98 10.08 1.04
CA ALA A 78 -0.27 10.59 0.48
C ALA A 78 -0.18 12.09 0.14
N VAL A 79 0.36 12.89 1.06
CA VAL A 79 0.58 14.33 0.85
C VAL A 79 1.56 14.56 -0.31
N LYS A 80 2.69 13.86 -0.32
CA LYS A 80 3.70 14.01 -1.37
C LYS A 80 3.13 13.60 -2.72
N PHE A 81 2.37 12.52 -2.80
CA PHE A 81 1.73 12.07 -4.04
C PHE A 81 0.82 13.15 -4.61
N TYR A 82 -0.04 13.74 -3.77
CA TYR A 82 -0.92 14.82 -4.19
C TYR A 82 -0.15 16.05 -4.70
N LEU A 83 0.92 16.45 -4.00
CA LEU A 83 1.77 17.57 -4.40
C LEU A 83 2.47 17.30 -5.73
N ASP A 84 3.05 16.12 -5.91
CA ASP A 84 3.75 15.74 -7.15
C ASP A 84 2.78 15.72 -8.34
N ILE A 85 1.57 15.17 -8.18
CA ILE A 85 0.55 15.17 -9.23
C ILE A 85 0.12 16.59 -9.59
N LYS A 86 -0.11 17.45 -8.59
CA LYS A 86 -0.48 18.86 -8.81
C LYS A 86 0.65 19.63 -9.52
N TYR A 87 1.89 19.33 -9.20
CA TYR A 87 3.06 19.94 -9.84
C TYR A 87 3.21 19.53 -11.31
N ILE A 88 3.00 18.25 -11.64
CA ILE A 88 3.07 17.76 -13.03
C ILE A 88 1.91 18.34 -13.86
N GLN A 89 0.70 18.42 -13.30
CA GLN A 89 -0.47 19.01 -13.98
C GLN A 89 -0.32 20.50 -14.31
N GLY A 90 0.52 21.23 -13.56
CA GLY A 90 0.79 22.65 -13.81
C GLY A 90 1.81 22.89 -14.94
N GLY A 91 2.36 21.83 -15.53
CA GLY A 91 3.39 21.92 -16.56
C GLY A 91 2.87 22.26 -17.95
N GLN A 92 3.79 22.59 -18.86
CA GLN A 92 3.45 22.78 -20.27
C GLN A 92 3.03 21.45 -20.91
N LYS A 93 1.98 21.49 -21.74
CA LYS A 93 1.50 20.30 -22.46
C LYS A 93 2.47 19.91 -23.56
N VAL A 94 2.80 18.62 -23.58
CA VAL A 94 3.67 18.02 -24.59
C VAL A 94 2.96 17.94 -25.95
N SER A 95 3.74 18.03 -27.02
CA SER A 95 3.25 17.85 -28.40
C SER A 95 2.65 16.46 -28.62
N GLN A 96 1.55 16.38 -29.39
CA GLN A 96 0.83 15.12 -29.66
C GLN A 96 1.73 14.04 -30.29
N LYS A 97 2.79 14.43 -31.01
CA LYS A 97 3.74 13.49 -31.62
C LYS A 97 4.52 12.68 -30.58
N GLU A 98 4.86 13.27 -29.43
CA GLU A 98 5.57 12.57 -28.35
C GLU A 98 4.64 11.64 -27.54
N VAL A 99 3.34 11.89 -27.60
CA VAL A 99 2.30 11.11 -26.91
C VAL A 99 2.00 9.77 -27.62
N ILE A 100 2.30 9.67 -28.91
CA ILE A 100 2.05 8.47 -29.74
C ILE A 100 3.31 7.57 -29.79
N ASP A 101 4.35 7.88 -29.01
CA ASP A 101 5.60 7.11 -28.98
C ASP A 101 5.35 5.67 -28.47
N PRO A 102 5.76 4.60 -29.20
CA PRO A 102 5.73 3.21 -28.73
C PRO A 102 6.32 2.98 -27.34
N ARG A 103 7.26 3.85 -26.89
CA ARG A 103 7.84 3.80 -25.54
C ARG A 103 6.80 3.97 -24.43
N ILE A 104 5.69 4.66 -24.70
CA ILE A 104 4.59 4.88 -23.75
C ILE A 104 3.86 3.56 -23.48
N TYR A 105 3.62 2.74 -24.51
CA TYR A 105 3.06 1.39 -24.34
C TYR A 105 3.92 0.52 -23.44
N MET A 106 5.23 0.44 -23.73
CA MET A 106 6.16 -0.34 -22.89
C MET A 106 6.23 0.19 -21.45
N ALA A 107 6.09 1.51 -21.27
CA ALA A 107 6.05 2.10 -19.95
C ALA A 107 4.77 1.75 -19.20
N ALA A 108 3.61 1.74 -19.87
CA ALA A 108 2.32 1.38 -19.30
C ALA A 108 2.31 -0.09 -18.85
N GLU A 109 2.83 -1.00 -19.69
CA GLU A 109 2.95 -2.43 -19.36
C GLU A 109 3.81 -2.66 -18.11
N ARG A 110 4.99 -2.02 -18.02
CA ARG A 110 5.84 -2.10 -16.81
C ARG A 110 5.14 -1.61 -15.56
N THR A 111 4.34 -0.55 -15.69
CA THR A 111 3.57 0.01 -14.57
C THR A 111 2.47 -0.96 -14.16
N PHE A 112 1.75 -1.56 -15.11
CA PHE A 112 0.77 -2.62 -14.85
C PHE A 112 1.37 -3.85 -14.17
N LEU A 113 2.53 -4.33 -14.62
CA LEU A 113 3.25 -5.42 -13.94
C LEU A 113 3.69 -5.04 -12.52
N ALA A 114 3.99 -3.77 -12.27
CA ALA A 114 4.25 -3.27 -10.92
C ALA A 114 2.98 -3.32 -10.04
N TRP A 115 1.82 -2.92 -10.57
CA TRP A 115 0.51 -3.06 -9.90
C TRP A 115 0.19 -4.51 -9.53
N ILE A 116 0.40 -5.45 -10.45
CA ILE A 116 0.20 -6.88 -10.20
C ILE A 116 1.14 -7.35 -9.08
N ARG A 117 2.42 -7.00 -9.14
CA ARG A 117 3.42 -7.41 -8.15
C ARG A 117 3.12 -6.89 -6.75
N THR A 118 2.66 -5.64 -6.62
CA THR A 118 2.29 -5.08 -5.33
C THR A 118 1.03 -5.75 -4.79
N ALA A 119 0.01 -5.95 -5.62
CA ALA A 119 -1.22 -6.64 -5.25
C ALA A 119 -0.97 -8.06 -4.74
N ILE A 120 -0.23 -8.89 -5.50
CA ILE A 120 0.09 -10.26 -5.10
C ILE A 120 0.85 -10.29 -3.77
N GLY A 121 1.80 -9.36 -3.58
CA GLY A 121 2.55 -9.24 -2.32
C GLY A 121 1.65 -8.93 -1.13
N LEU A 122 0.67 -8.04 -1.30
CA LEU A 122 -0.30 -7.68 -0.26
C LEU A 122 -1.26 -8.83 0.06
N ILE A 123 -1.75 -9.53 -0.96
CA ILE A 123 -2.64 -10.69 -0.79
C ILE A 123 -1.92 -11.82 -0.05
N ALA A 124 -0.71 -12.18 -0.50
CA ALA A 124 0.09 -13.23 0.12
C ALA A 124 0.40 -12.88 1.58
N PHE A 125 0.77 -11.62 1.84
CA PHE A 125 1.05 -11.17 3.21
C PHE A 125 -0.21 -11.20 4.09
N GLY A 126 -1.35 -10.70 3.60
CA GLY A 126 -2.61 -10.75 4.33
C GLY A 126 -3.04 -12.17 4.69
N PHE A 127 -2.79 -13.14 3.82
CA PHE A 127 -3.02 -14.56 4.12
C PHE A 127 -2.14 -15.07 5.27
N VAL A 128 -0.86 -14.67 5.31
CA VAL A 128 0.05 -15.03 6.43
C VAL A 128 -0.48 -14.47 7.74
N VAL A 129 -0.89 -13.19 7.77
CA VAL A 129 -1.48 -12.55 8.96
C VAL A 129 -2.71 -13.34 9.44
N GLU A 130 -3.63 -13.67 8.54
CA GLU A 130 -4.85 -14.40 8.89
C GLU A 130 -4.55 -15.82 9.45
N LYS A 131 -3.53 -16.49 8.92
CA LYS A 131 -3.14 -17.82 9.40
C LYS A 131 -2.53 -17.78 10.81
N PHE A 132 -1.85 -16.71 11.18
CA PHE A 132 -1.33 -16.54 12.55
C PHE A 132 -2.46 -16.43 13.58
N ASP A 133 -3.59 -15.84 13.21
CA ASP A 133 -4.75 -15.70 14.10
C ASP A 133 -5.36 -17.06 14.44
N PHE A 134 -5.53 -17.89 13.40
CA PHE A 134 -5.97 -19.26 13.56
C PHE A 134 -5.00 -20.07 14.44
N PHE A 135 -3.69 -19.87 14.26
CA PHE A 135 -2.68 -20.54 15.07
C PHE A 135 -2.77 -20.15 16.56
N LEU A 136 -2.90 -18.86 16.87
CA LEU A 136 -3.09 -18.40 18.26
C LEU A 136 -4.37 -18.96 18.89
N LYS A 137 -5.45 -19.06 18.12
CA LYS A 137 -6.70 -19.67 18.57
C LYS A 137 -6.51 -21.15 18.92
N GLN A 138 -5.78 -21.90 18.11
CA GLN A 138 -5.44 -23.30 18.41
C GLN A 138 -4.57 -23.42 19.67
N LEU A 139 -3.59 -22.52 19.83
CA LEU A 139 -2.73 -22.50 21.01
C LEU A 139 -3.50 -22.19 22.30
N SER A 140 -4.48 -21.29 22.25
CA SER A 140 -5.42 -21.03 23.36
C SER A 140 -6.13 -22.30 23.83
N ILE A 141 -6.58 -23.12 22.87
CA ILE A 141 -7.24 -24.40 23.15
C ILE A 141 -6.24 -25.39 23.78
N MET A 142 -5.03 -25.51 23.23
CA MET A 142 -4.00 -26.45 23.75
C MET A 142 -3.51 -26.10 25.16
N LEU A 143 -3.36 -24.81 25.47
CA LEU A 143 -2.89 -24.35 26.79
C LEU A 143 -4.01 -24.30 27.84
N HIS A 144 -5.25 -24.69 27.50
CA HIS A 144 -6.44 -24.55 28.34
C HIS A 144 -6.60 -23.16 28.98
N THR A 145 -6.00 -22.15 28.37
CA THR A 145 -5.94 -20.78 28.87
C THR A 145 -6.75 -19.94 27.90
N LYS A 146 -7.71 -19.17 28.41
CA LYS A 146 -8.42 -18.20 27.59
C LYS A 146 -7.45 -17.09 27.21
N ILE A 147 -6.72 -17.27 26.11
CA ILE A 147 -6.06 -16.16 25.43
C ILE A 147 -7.21 -15.31 24.90
N ASN A 148 -7.41 -14.15 25.55
CA ASN A 148 -8.42 -13.19 25.13
C ASN A 148 -7.93 -12.50 23.84
N VAL A 149 -7.98 -13.25 22.72
CA VAL A 149 -7.91 -12.71 21.36
C VAL A 149 -9.22 -12.04 20.95
N ASN A 150 -10.23 -12.07 21.83
CA ASN A 150 -11.59 -11.60 21.59
C ASN A 150 -11.61 -10.16 21.04
N GLY A 151 -12.18 -10.00 19.84
CA GLY A 151 -12.74 -8.76 19.32
C GLY A 151 -11.86 -7.95 18.36
N HIS A 152 -10.62 -7.59 18.76
CA HIS A 152 -9.90 -6.51 18.07
C HIS A 152 -8.89 -6.94 17.01
N PHE A 153 -8.66 -8.24 16.92
CA PHE A 153 -7.58 -8.83 16.14
C PHE A 153 -8.09 -9.71 14.99
N GLU A 154 -9.33 -10.19 15.04
CA GLU A 154 -9.89 -11.00 13.96
C GLU A 154 -10.15 -10.13 12.72
N GLY A 155 -9.75 -10.61 11.53
CA GLY A 155 -10.05 -9.92 10.27
C GLY A 155 -8.95 -9.01 9.72
N MET A 156 -7.81 -8.86 10.41
CA MET A 156 -6.73 -7.99 9.92
C MET A 156 -6.14 -8.48 8.60
N GLY A 157 -5.98 -9.80 8.45
CA GLY A 157 -5.46 -10.39 7.21
C GLY A 157 -6.41 -10.18 6.04
N PHE A 158 -7.72 -10.28 6.27
CA PHE A 158 -8.75 -9.99 5.26
C PHE A 158 -8.66 -8.58 4.69
N ILE A 159 -8.33 -7.57 5.51
CA ILE A 159 -8.18 -6.19 5.03
C ILE A 159 -7.00 -6.08 4.05
N PHE A 160 -5.86 -6.68 4.36
CA PHE A 160 -4.71 -6.71 3.45
C PHE A 160 -5.02 -7.43 2.14
N ILE A 161 -5.76 -8.53 2.20
CA ILE A 161 -6.21 -9.28 1.01
C ILE A 161 -7.17 -8.40 0.18
N PHE A 162 -8.19 -7.82 0.81
CA PHE A 162 -9.15 -6.95 0.14
C PHE A 162 -8.47 -5.74 -0.52
N PHE A 163 -7.51 -5.14 0.18
CA PHE A 163 -6.72 -4.03 -0.32
C PHE A 163 -5.84 -4.44 -1.51
N GLY A 164 -5.21 -5.62 -1.45
CA GLY A 164 -4.44 -6.17 -2.56
C GLY A 164 -5.31 -6.46 -3.79
N ILE A 165 -6.51 -7.01 -3.61
CA ILE A 165 -7.48 -7.23 -4.70
C ILE A 165 -7.92 -5.89 -5.31
N SER A 166 -8.26 -4.91 -4.47
CA SER A 166 -8.67 -3.57 -4.93
C SER A 166 -7.57 -2.89 -5.74
N THR A 167 -6.32 -3.02 -5.28
CA THR A 167 -5.11 -2.54 -5.97
C THR A 167 -4.97 -3.20 -7.36
N LEU A 168 -5.21 -4.51 -7.46
CA LEU A 168 -5.12 -5.26 -8.72
C LEU A 168 -6.18 -4.80 -9.73
N VAL A 169 -7.43 -4.67 -9.30
CA VAL A 169 -8.56 -4.26 -10.15
C VAL A 169 -8.29 -2.86 -10.73
N ILE A 170 -7.83 -1.93 -9.90
CA ILE A 170 -7.62 -0.55 -10.31
C ILE A 170 -6.40 -0.42 -11.21
N GLY A 171 -5.33 -1.19 -10.95
CA GLY A 171 -4.20 -1.33 -11.86
C GLY A 171 -4.62 -1.82 -13.25
N GLY A 172 -5.50 -2.83 -13.30
CA GLY A 172 -6.05 -3.37 -14.55
C GLY A 172 -6.92 -2.36 -15.31
N LEU A 173 -7.83 -1.69 -14.60
CA LEU A 173 -8.68 -0.64 -15.19
C LEU A 173 -7.84 0.53 -15.73
N ASN A 174 -6.78 0.93 -15.00
CA ASN A 174 -5.87 1.99 -15.44
C ASN A 174 -5.14 1.59 -16.72
N PHE A 175 -4.65 0.35 -16.79
CA PHE A 175 -3.98 -0.18 -17.97
C PHE A 175 -4.90 -0.22 -19.19
N ILE A 176 -6.10 -0.80 -19.07
CA ILE A 176 -7.06 -0.89 -20.18
C ILE A 176 -7.42 0.50 -20.71
N LYS A 177 -7.71 1.46 -19.83
CA LYS A 177 -8.02 2.84 -20.23
C LYS A 177 -6.84 3.53 -20.90
N THR A 178 -5.64 3.35 -20.37
CA THR A 178 -4.42 3.92 -20.94
C THR A 178 -4.17 3.38 -22.35
N ILE A 179 -4.35 2.08 -22.58
CA ILE A 179 -4.19 1.48 -23.91
C ILE A 179 -5.27 1.98 -24.89
N ASP A 180 -6.52 2.10 -24.45
CA ASP A 180 -7.62 2.65 -25.26
C ASP A 180 -7.38 4.12 -25.65
N ASP A 181 -6.87 4.94 -24.73
CA ASP A 181 -6.52 6.34 -24.97
C ASP A 181 -5.37 6.49 -25.99
N ILE A 182 -4.35 5.64 -25.90
CA ILE A 182 -3.23 5.68 -26.84
C ILE A 182 -3.67 5.18 -28.24
N ASN A 183 -4.53 4.16 -28.31
CA ASN A 183 -5.09 3.67 -29.59
C ASN A 183 -5.94 4.73 -30.31
N LYS A 184 -6.63 5.59 -29.56
CA LYS A 184 -7.44 6.70 -30.12
C LYS A 184 -6.63 7.92 -30.52
N GLY A 185 -5.30 7.92 -30.30
CA GLY A 185 -4.42 9.05 -30.62
C GLY A 185 -4.64 10.29 -29.75
N THR A 186 -5.44 10.18 -28.69
CA THR A 186 -5.76 11.28 -27.77
C THR A 186 -5.48 10.86 -26.34
N TYR A 187 -4.28 11.13 -25.85
CA TYR A 187 -3.99 10.93 -24.43
C TYR A 187 -4.62 12.07 -23.63
N LYS A 188 -5.72 11.78 -22.95
CA LYS A 188 -6.27 12.65 -21.91
C LYS A 188 -5.91 12.04 -20.57
N THR A 189 -5.11 12.76 -19.78
CA THR A 189 -4.79 12.36 -18.40
C THR A 189 -6.09 12.22 -17.59
N HIS A 190 -6.47 10.98 -17.31
CA HIS A 190 -7.71 10.66 -16.59
C HIS A 190 -7.55 10.96 -15.10
N LYS A 191 -7.89 12.19 -14.70
CA LYS A 191 -7.88 12.68 -13.30
C LYS A 191 -8.52 11.69 -12.30
N ALA A 192 -9.57 10.98 -12.74
CA ALA A 192 -10.29 10.02 -11.92
C ALA A 192 -9.43 8.86 -11.40
N LEU A 193 -8.41 8.42 -12.15
CA LEU A 193 -7.57 7.28 -11.75
C LEU A 193 -6.55 7.69 -10.68
N TYR A 194 -5.98 8.90 -10.78
CA TYR A 194 -5.11 9.47 -9.74
C TYR A 194 -5.88 9.78 -8.46
N ILE A 195 -7.10 10.29 -8.57
CA ILE A 195 -7.99 10.52 -7.42
C ILE A 195 -8.35 9.18 -6.76
N ALA A 196 -8.66 8.14 -7.54
CA ALA A 196 -8.90 6.80 -7.01
C ALA A 196 -7.68 6.28 -6.23
N TYR A 197 -6.46 6.45 -6.75
CA TYR A 197 -5.25 6.05 -6.03
C TYR A 197 -5.02 6.82 -4.73
N GLY A 198 -5.18 8.14 -4.74
CA GLY A 198 -5.11 8.94 -3.53
C GLY A 198 -6.15 8.51 -2.49
N LEU A 199 -7.38 8.23 -2.94
CA LEU A 199 -8.48 7.78 -2.08
C LEU A 199 -8.20 6.41 -1.47
N ILE A 200 -7.65 5.47 -2.22
CA ILE A 200 -7.25 4.15 -1.71
C ILE A 200 -6.19 4.27 -0.60
N ILE A 201 -5.15 5.06 -0.82
CA ILE A 201 -4.10 5.28 0.18
C ILE A 201 -4.70 5.92 1.43
N PHE A 202 -5.59 6.89 1.25
CA PHE A 202 -6.28 7.56 2.36
C PHE A 202 -7.22 6.63 3.13
N VAL A 203 -8.02 5.82 2.43
CA VAL A 203 -8.89 4.81 3.05
C VAL A 203 -8.04 3.76 3.77
N CYS A 204 -6.93 3.32 3.17
CA CYS A 204 -5.98 2.42 3.83
C CYS A 204 -5.46 3.03 5.13
N MET A 205 -5.07 4.31 5.10
CA MET A 205 -4.61 5.03 6.29
C MET A 205 -5.65 5.01 7.40
N ILE A 206 -6.91 5.34 7.08
CA ILE A 206 -8.02 5.38 8.04
C ILE A 206 -8.24 3.99 8.63
N ILE A 207 -8.30 2.96 7.78
CA ILE A 207 -8.50 1.59 8.24
C ILE A 207 -7.36 1.17 9.18
N LEU A 208 -6.10 1.34 8.77
CA LEU A 208 -4.94 0.97 9.59
C LEU A 208 -4.88 1.75 10.92
N ALA A 209 -5.23 3.04 10.90
CA ALA A 209 -5.30 3.87 12.11
C ALA A 209 -6.45 3.45 13.04
N SER A 210 -7.63 3.16 12.49
CA SER A 210 -8.78 2.69 13.25
C SER A 210 -8.50 1.35 13.93
N MET A 211 -7.77 0.45 13.24
CA MET A 211 -7.35 -0.83 13.80
C MET A 211 -6.36 -0.65 14.95
N LEU A 212 -5.42 0.28 14.85
CA LEU A 212 -4.49 0.56 15.95
C LEU A 212 -5.22 1.10 17.19
N ILE A 213 -6.18 2.00 17.00
CA ILE A 213 -6.99 2.55 18.09
C ILE A 213 -7.84 1.43 18.72
N GLY A 214 -8.43 0.56 17.91
CA GLY A 214 -9.16 -0.62 18.41
C GLY A 214 -8.26 -1.63 19.12
N VAL A 215 -6.99 -1.76 18.77
CA VAL A 215 -6.03 -2.66 19.44
C VAL A 215 -5.52 -2.12 20.78
N ASN A 216 -5.47 -0.80 20.95
CA ASN A 216 -4.97 -0.15 22.17
C ASN A 216 -6.05 0.16 23.22
N LEU A 217 -7.33 -0.09 22.92
CA LEU A 217 -8.49 0.06 23.81
C LEU A 217 -8.98 -1.30 24.32
#